data_AF-A0A3D1BHW3-F1
#
_entry.id   AF-A0A3D1BHW3-F1
#
_cell.length_a   1.000
_cell.length_b   1.000
_cell.length_c   1.000
_cell.angle_alpha   90.00
_cell.angle_beta   90.00
_cell.angle_gamma   90.00
#
_symmetry.space_group_name_H-M   'P 1'
#
loop_
_entity.id
_entity.type
_entity.pdbx_description
1 polymer ?
#
loop_
_entity_poly.entity_id
_entity_poly.type
_entity_poly.pdbx_seq_one_letter_code
_entity_poly.pdbx_strand_id
1 'polypeptide(L)'
;MKASHDTNADNSAAKQAALDAMTAREWTLALANWKAHWAAHPKAADHNPDDMHDRAVSHFHCGEKDLALDWLNKAADVQPDYSYRYASRGWMKQACGDLRGAIEDYKRTVELDPEDAVTWNNLGLLEERLGYQEQAKERYRVSDELLGILKERGIDPETDATAFRERPQQPTLPNDPSPEVASSKSFWGEIRRAVGTTDGRTELWDFIRNGFTLKG
;
A
#
# COMPACT_ATOMS: atom_id res chain seq x y z
N MET A 1 45.23 34.56 -2.31
CA MET A 1 44.94 33.53 -1.29
C MET A 1 43.60 32.91 -1.65
N LYS A 2 43.59 31.70 -2.23
CA LYS A 2 42.35 30.94 -2.40
C LYS A 2 42.02 30.35 -1.04
N ALA A 3 40.88 30.73 -0.47
CA ALA A 3 40.35 30.07 0.71
C ALA A 3 40.25 28.57 0.39
N SER A 4 40.94 27.74 1.14
CA SER A 4 40.70 26.30 1.16
C SER A 4 39.33 26.11 1.82
N HIS A 5 38.27 26.24 1.03
CA HIS A 5 36.94 25.79 1.43
C HIS A 5 37.07 24.31 1.73
N ASP A 6 36.95 23.97 3.01
CA ASP A 6 37.02 22.61 3.48
C ASP A 6 35.75 21.89 3.04
N THR A 7 35.80 21.39 1.81
CA THR A 7 34.66 20.79 1.12
C THR A 7 33.94 19.77 2.00
N ASN A 8 34.65 19.03 2.86
CA ASN A 8 34.04 18.04 3.76
C ASN A 8 33.08 18.62 4.82
N ALA A 9 33.30 19.85 5.30
CA ALA A 9 32.40 20.49 6.24
C ALA A 9 31.12 21.01 5.55
N ASP A 10 31.27 21.61 4.37
CA ASP A 10 30.15 22.09 3.54
C ASP A 10 29.28 20.91 3.02
N ASN A 11 29.91 19.74 2.83
CA ASN A 11 29.28 18.50 2.37
C ASN A 11 28.30 17.87 3.39
N SER A 12 28.67 17.91 4.68
CA SER A 12 27.75 17.52 5.77
C SER A 12 26.62 18.54 5.93
N ALA A 13 26.89 19.82 5.63
CA ALA A 13 25.90 20.89 5.78
C ALA A 13 24.76 20.78 4.76
N ALA A 14 25.04 20.46 3.50
CA ALA A 14 23.99 20.30 2.48
C ALA A 14 23.04 19.12 2.78
N LYS A 15 23.60 17.98 3.23
CA LYS A 15 22.79 16.84 3.69
C LYS A 15 21.97 17.20 4.91
N GLN A 16 22.59 17.83 5.92
CA GLN A 16 21.86 18.24 7.12
C GLN A 16 20.74 19.23 6.80
N ALA A 17 21.01 20.22 5.95
CA ALA A 17 19.99 21.17 5.49
C ALA A 17 18.85 20.49 4.71
N ALA A 18 19.12 19.38 4.00
CA ALA A 18 18.08 18.59 3.37
C ALA A 18 17.19 17.90 4.42
N LEU A 19 17.80 17.27 5.43
CA LEU A 19 17.09 16.61 6.53
C LEU A 19 16.28 17.59 7.38
N ASP A 20 16.84 18.77 7.67
CA ASP A 20 16.17 19.84 8.40
C ASP A 20 14.95 20.33 7.61
N ALA A 21 15.10 20.53 6.30
CA ALA A 21 14.00 20.90 5.42
C ALA A 21 12.91 19.82 5.34
N MET A 22 13.28 18.52 5.31
CA MET A 22 12.31 17.42 5.38
C MET A 22 11.55 17.42 6.71
N THR A 23 12.25 17.66 7.83
CA THR A 23 11.64 17.77 9.16
C THR A 23 10.66 18.95 9.23
N ALA A 24 11.01 20.06 8.57
CA ALA A 24 10.15 21.24 8.40
C ALA A 24 9.06 21.06 7.32
N ARG A 25 9.05 19.93 6.59
CA ARG A 25 8.16 19.66 5.45
C ARG A 25 8.30 20.65 4.29
N GLU A 26 9.48 21.26 4.16
CA GLU A 26 9.87 22.16 3.08
C GLU A 26 10.44 21.34 1.90
N TRP A 27 9.59 20.54 1.25
CA TRP A 27 10.01 19.52 0.29
C TRP A 27 10.80 20.05 -0.91
N THR A 28 10.46 21.24 -1.40
CA THR A 28 11.19 21.89 -2.51
C THR A 28 12.59 22.30 -2.09
N LEU A 29 12.76 22.79 -0.86
CA LEU A 29 14.06 23.12 -0.28
C LEU A 29 14.86 21.85 0.00
N ALA A 30 14.23 20.83 0.57
CA ALA A 30 14.84 19.52 0.79
C ALA A 30 15.39 18.95 -0.53
N LEU A 31 14.58 18.95 -1.60
CA LEU A 31 15.01 18.47 -2.91
C LEU A 31 16.17 19.29 -3.49
N ALA A 32 16.17 20.61 -3.29
CA ALA A 32 17.28 21.48 -3.72
C ALA A 32 18.58 21.16 -2.96
N ASN A 33 18.50 21.00 -1.64
CA ASN A 33 19.64 20.64 -0.79
C ASN A 33 20.18 19.25 -1.10
N TRP A 34 19.29 18.29 -1.35
CA TRP A 34 19.65 16.97 -1.85
C TRP A 34 20.41 17.08 -3.19
N LYS A 35 19.86 17.78 -4.19
CA LYS A 35 20.55 17.99 -5.47
C LYS A 35 21.96 18.59 -5.29
N ALA A 36 22.13 19.54 -4.37
CA ALA A 36 23.43 20.11 -4.04
C ALA A 36 24.39 19.08 -3.41
N HIS A 37 23.92 18.31 -2.43
CA HIS A 37 24.69 17.22 -1.81
C HIS A 37 25.17 16.21 -2.86
N TRP A 38 24.30 15.78 -3.77
CA TRP A 38 24.63 14.85 -4.85
C TRP A 38 25.64 15.39 -5.86
N ALA A 39 25.51 16.66 -6.25
CA ALA A 39 26.44 17.30 -7.18
C ALA A 39 27.87 17.33 -6.63
N ALA A 40 28.02 17.47 -5.31
CA ALA A 40 29.31 17.40 -4.62
C ALA A 40 29.84 15.95 -4.49
N HIS A 41 28.95 14.95 -4.51
CA HIS A 41 29.28 13.55 -4.20
C HIS A 41 28.77 12.52 -5.21
N PRO A 42 29.01 12.66 -6.52
CA PRO A 42 28.41 11.80 -7.54
C PRO A 42 28.72 10.30 -7.37
N LYS A 43 29.75 9.92 -6.59
CA LYS A 43 30.03 8.52 -6.26
C LYS A 43 29.33 8.04 -4.99
N ALA A 44 29.33 8.81 -3.90
CA ALA A 44 28.67 8.39 -2.65
C ALA A 44 27.14 8.44 -2.75
N ALA A 45 26.66 9.43 -3.52
CA ALA A 45 25.35 9.57 -4.12
C ALA A 45 24.67 8.26 -4.55
N ASP A 46 25.44 7.38 -5.16
CA ASP A 46 24.94 6.18 -5.83
C ASP A 46 25.07 4.94 -4.94
N HIS A 47 25.51 5.07 -3.68
CA HIS A 47 25.79 3.93 -2.81
C HIS A 47 25.15 4.01 -1.42
N ASN A 48 24.67 5.17 -0.96
CA ASN A 48 23.94 5.24 0.32
C ASN A 48 22.41 5.09 0.08
N PRO A 49 21.82 3.95 0.44
CA PRO A 49 20.40 3.69 0.19
C PRO A 49 19.46 4.52 1.08
N ASP A 50 19.92 5.03 2.23
CA ASP A 50 19.14 5.95 3.06
C ASP A 50 18.99 7.33 2.41
N ASP A 51 20.08 7.86 1.85
CA ASP A 51 20.03 9.10 1.10
C ASP A 51 19.11 8.95 -0.12
N MET A 52 19.23 7.83 -0.86
CA MET A 52 18.33 7.53 -1.98
C MET A 52 16.85 7.52 -1.55
N HIS A 53 16.54 6.92 -0.41
CA HIS A 53 15.19 6.91 0.16
C HIS A 53 14.68 8.33 0.47
N ASP A 54 15.47 9.14 1.17
CA ASP A 54 15.06 10.49 1.56
C ASP A 54 14.87 11.42 0.35
N ARG A 55 15.67 11.20 -0.69
CA ARG A 55 15.48 11.84 -1.99
C ARG A 55 14.18 11.39 -2.66
N ALA A 56 13.85 10.11 -2.60
CA ALA A 56 12.58 9.61 -3.12
C ALA A 56 11.39 10.27 -2.41
N VAL A 57 11.44 10.39 -1.08
CA VAL A 57 10.42 11.10 -0.29
C VAL A 57 10.28 12.56 -0.75
N SER A 58 11.41 13.25 -0.94
CA SER A 58 11.41 14.64 -1.42
C SER A 58 10.80 14.76 -2.83
N HIS A 59 11.20 13.91 -3.77
CA HIS A 59 10.62 13.85 -5.12
C HIS A 59 9.11 13.57 -5.08
N PHE A 60 8.67 12.61 -4.27
CA PHE A 60 7.26 12.27 -4.13
C PHE A 60 6.42 13.46 -3.66
N HIS A 61 6.87 14.16 -2.62
CA HIS A 61 6.17 15.34 -2.11
C HIS A 61 6.21 16.53 -3.08
N CYS A 62 7.21 16.60 -3.96
CA CYS A 62 7.24 17.55 -5.08
C CYS A 62 6.37 17.14 -6.28
N GLY A 63 5.69 15.99 -6.20
CA GLY A 63 4.84 15.46 -7.29
C GLY A 63 5.61 14.69 -8.37
N GLU A 64 6.91 14.50 -8.20
CA GLU A 64 7.79 13.81 -9.13
C GLU A 64 7.78 12.29 -8.84
N LYS A 65 6.61 11.66 -9.00
CA LYS A 65 6.35 10.28 -8.57
C LYS A 65 7.23 9.22 -9.25
N ASP A 66 7.45 9.35 -10.56
CA ASP A 66 8.28 8.39 -11.30
C ASP A 66 9.74 8.43 -10.82
N LEU A 67 10.27 9.65 -10.62
CA LEU A 67 11.61 9.83 -10.06
C LEU A 67 11.70 9.29 -8.62
N ALA A 68 10.66 9.44 -7.81
CA ALA A 68 10.62 8.86 -6.48
C ALA A 68 10.74 7.33 -6.53
N LEU A 69 9.98 6.66 -7.40
CA LEU A 69 10.03 5.21 -7.56
C LEU A 69 11.39 4.73 -8.11
N ASP A 70 12.01 5.46 -9.04
CA ASP A 70 13.35 5.17 -9.54
C ASP A 70 14.40 5.18 -8.41
N TRP A 71 14.32 6.14 -7.49
CA TRP A 71 15.21 6.19 -6.34
C TRP A 71 14.98 5.06 -5.35
N LEU A 72 13.73 4.67 -5.11
CA LEU A 72 13.41 3.51 -4.27
C LEU A 72 13.86 2.19 -4.90
N ASN A 73 13.83 2.08 -6.24
CA ASN A 73 14.41 0.92 -6.94
C ASN A 73 15.91 0.82 -6.69
N LYS A 74 16.66 1.92 -6.87
CA LYS A 74 18.10 1.94 -6.57
C LYS A 74 18.41 1.60 -5.11
N ALA A 75 17.61 2.12 -4.17
CA ALA A 75 17.80 1.81 -2.75
C ALA A 75 17.59 0.31 -2.45
N ALA A 76 16.59 -0.32 -3.10
CA ALA A 76 16.36 -1.76 -3.00
C ALA A 76 17.45 -2.59 -3.70
N ASP A 77 18.01 -2.12 -4.82
CA ASP A 77 19.12 -2.80 -5.50
C ASP A 77 20.40 -2.83 -4.65
N VAL A 78 20.64 -1.77 -3.87
CA VAL A 78 21.79 -1.69 -2.95
C VAL A 78 21.59 -2.55 -1.70
N GLN A 79 20.35 -2.68 -1.21
CA GLN A 79 19.99 -3.49 -0.04
C GLN A 79 18.83 -4.45 -0.34
N PRO A 80 19.08 -5.52 -1.13
CA PRO A 80 18.02 -6.41 -1.61
C PRO A 80 17.40 -7.30 -0.52
N ASP A 81 18.08 -7.42 0.63
CA ASP A 81 17.65 -8.23 1.78
C ASP A 81 17.15 -7.38 2.95
N TYR A 82 16.99 -6.06 2.76
CA TYR A 82 16.46 -5.18 3.80
C TYR A 82 14.97 -4.90 3.57
N SER A 83 14.11 -5.49 4.42
CA SER A 83 12.64 -5.44 4.33
C SER A 83 12.10 -4.02 4.16
N TYR A 84 12.67 -3.04 4.88
CA TYR A 84 12.27 -1.64 4.83
C TYR A 84 12.30 -1.04 3.41
N ARG A 85 13.21 -1.48 2.53
CA ARG A 85 13.30 -0.97 1.16
C ARG A 85 12.04 -1.29 0.36
N TYR A 86 11.52 -2.50 0.53
CA TYR A 86 10.29 -2.93 -0.11
C TYR A 86 9.07 -2.32 0.59
N ALA A 87 9.08 -2.19 1.92
CA ALA A 87 7.98 -1.54 2.63
C ALA A 87 7.78 -0.09 2.16
N SER A 88 8.85 0.70 2.10
CA SER A 88 8.79 2.09 1.61
C SER A 88 8.37 2.18 0.15
N ARG A 89 8.88 1.29 -0.73
CA ARG A 89 8.48 1.26 -2.14
C ARG A 89 7.01 0.85 -2.32
N GLY A 90 6.55 -0.13 -1.55
CA GLY A 90 5.16 -0.57 -1.53
C GLY A 90 4.21 0.54 -1.10
N TRP A 91 4.55 1.26 -0.03
CA TRP A 91 3.78 2.43 0.42
C TRP A 91 3.70 3.52 -0.67
N MET A 92 4.82 3.82 -1.31
CA MET A 92 4.88 4.82 -2.37
C MET A 92 4.06 4.40 -3.60
N LYS A 93 4.17 3.15 -4.05
CA LYS A 93 3.37 2.58 -5.14
C LYS A 93 1.88 2.64 -4.83
N GLN A 94 1.48 2.30 -3.61
CA GLN A 94 0.10 2.40 -3.14
C GLN A 94 -0.39 3.86 -3.24
N ALA A 95 0.40 4.83 -2.79
CA ALA A 95 0.05 6.26 -2.87
C ALA A 95 0.00 6.77 -4.33
N CYS A 96 0.77 6.14 -5.23
CA CYS A 96 0.72 6.38 -6.67
C CYS A 96 -0.43 5.65 -7.38
N GLY A 97 -1.15 4.75 -6.70
CA GLY A 97 -2.26 3.98 -7.25
C GLY A 97 -1.88 2.63 -7.87
N ASP A 98 -0.59 2.26 -7.84
CA ASP A 98 -0.13 0.93 -8.24
C ASP A 98 -0.34 -0.08 -7.10
N LEU A 99 -1.59 -0.50 -6.91
CA LEU A 99 -1.97 -1.41 -5.83
C LEU A 99 -1.35 -2.80 -6.02
N ARG A 100 -1.21 -3.26 -7.27
CA ARG A 100 -0.65 -4.58 -7.55
C ARG A 100 0.85 -4.59 -7.28
N GLY A 101 1.59 -3.59 -7.76
CA GLY A 101 3.01 -3.47 -7.46
C GLY A 101 3.29 -3.23 -5.97
N ALA A 102 2.41 -2.54 -5.25
CA ALA A 102 2.49 -2.39 -3.81
C ALA A 102 2.29 -3.72 -3.06
N ILE A 103 1.34 -4.56 -3.48
CA ILE A 103 1.17 -5.92 -2.94
C ILE A 103 2.43 -6.76 -3.11
N GLU A 104 3.06 -6.74 -4.29
CA GLU A 104 4.28 -7.51 -4.52
C GLU A 104 5.44 -7.03 -3.64
N ASP A 105 5.56 -5.72 -3.43
CA ASP A 105 6.56 -5.17 -2.51
C ASP A 105 6.28 -5.55 -1.04
N TYR A 106 5.04 -5.44 -0.57
CA TYR A 106 4.71 -5.84 0.80
C TYR A 106 4.82 -7.35 1.04
N LYS A 107 4.55 -8.18 0.03
CA LYS A 107 4.85 -9.63 0.09
C LYS A 107 6.35 -9.85 0.29
N ARG A 108 7.20 -9.14 -0.46
CA ARG A 108 8.65 -9.23 -0.28
C ARG A 108 9.10 -8.74 1.09
N THR A 109 8.47 -7.70 1.64
CA THR A 109 8.72 -7.25 3.01
C THR A 109 8.45 -8.35 4.03
N VAL A 110 7.28 -9.01 3.99
CA VAL A 110 6.94 -10.07 4.97
C VAL A 110 7.70 -11.38 4.75
N GLU A 111 8.26 -11.62 3.56
CA GLU A 111 9.22 -12.70 3.33
C GLU A 111 10.56 -12.43 4.04
N LEU A 112 11.01 -11.17 4.05
CA LEU A 112 12.27 -10.76 4.67
C LEU A 112 12.13 -10.50 6.18
N ASP A 113 10.98 -9.98 6.60
CA ASP A 113 10.65 -9.67 7.98
C ASP A 113 9.21 -10.12 8.29
N PRO A 114 9.02 -11.41 8.66
CA PRO A 114 7.70 -11.96 8.95
C PRO A 114 7.08 -11.43 10.24
N GLU A 115 7.83 -10.71 11.08
CA GLU A 115 7.36 -10.15 12.36
C GLU A 115 6.81 -8.71 12.22
N ASP A 116 6.91 -8.11 11.03
CA ASP A 116 6.33 -6.80 10.74
C ASP A 116 4.80 -6.85 10.61
N ALA A 117 4.12 -6.74 11.76
CA ALA A 117 2.66 -6.68 11.83
C ALA A 117 2.06 -5.54 10.98
N VAL A 118 2.74 -4.40 10.89
CA VAL A 118 2.24 -3.24 10.13
C VAL A 118 2.17 -3.57 8.64
N THR A 119 3.20 -4.23 8.12
CA THR A 119 3.22 -4.68 6.73
C THR A 119 2.15 -5.75 6.47
N TRP A 120 1.95 -6.70 7.38
CA TRP A 120 0.84 -7.66 7.27
C TRP A 120 -0.52 -6.96 7.15
N ASN A 121 -0.78 -5.97 8.02
CA ASN A 121 -2.01 -5.18 7.94
C ASN A 121 -2.12 -4.41 6.61
N ASN A 122 -1.04 -3.79 6.14
CA ASN A 122 -1.04 -3.04 4.88
C ASN A 122 -1.30 -3.95 3.66
N LEU A 123 -0.74 -5.16 3.66
CA LEU A 123 -1.01 -6.16 2.63
C LEU A 123 -2.49 -6.57 2.65
N GLY A 124 -3.08 -6.79 3.85
CA GLY A 124 -4.50 -7.09 4.01
C GLY A 124 -5.40 -5.98 3.45
N LEU A 125 -5.10 -4.71 3.73
CA LEU A 125 -5.85 -3.55 3.21
C LEU A 125 -5.83 -3.49 1.68
N LEU A 126 -4.67 -3.76 1.06
CA LEU A 126 -4.56 -3.76 -0.39
C LEU A 126 -5.30 -4.95 -1.03
N GLU A 127 -5.17 -6.14 -0.44
CA GLU A 127 -5.86 -7.35 -0.90
C GLU A 127 -7.39 -7.18 -0.80
N GLU A 128 -7.89 -6.61 0.30
CA GLU A 128 -9.30 -6.28 0.48
C GLU A 128 -9.79 -5.30 -0.60
N ARG A 129 -9.02 -4.24 -0.86
CA ARG A 129 -9.32 -3.24 -1.90
C ARG A 129 -9.40 -3.84 -3.31
N LEU A 130 -8.70 -4.95 -3.56
CA LEU A 130 -8.74 -5.69 -4.83
C LEU A 130 -9.74 -6.85 -4.84
N GLY A 131 -10.48 -7.08 -3.74
CA GLY A 131 -11.48 -8.12 -3.62
C GLY A 131 -10.94 -9.49 -3.19
N TYR A 132 -9.67 -9.58 -2.77
CA TYR A 132 -9.02 -10.79 -2.27
C TYR A 132 -9.34 -11.00 -0.78
N GLN A 133 -10.63 -11.21 -0.50
CA GLN A 133 -11.20 -11.21 0.85
C GLN A 133 -10.61 -12.29 1.77
N GLU A 134 -10.36 -13.50 1.26
CA GLU A 134 -9.81 -14.59 2.08
C GLU A 134 -8.33 -14.35 2.40
N GLN A 135 -7.55 -13.83 1.45
CA GLN A 135 -6.16 -13.46 1.69
C GLN A 135 -6.09 -12.34 2.72
N ALA A 136 -6.87 -11.27 2.56
CA ALA A 136 -6.89 -10.15 3.49
C ALA A 136 -7.19 -10.57 4.95
N LYS A 137 -8.17 -11.47 5.15
CA LYS A 137 -8.47 -12.03 6.48
C LYS A 137 -7.26 -12.69 7.11
N GLU A 138 -6.54 -13.53 6.35
CA GLU A 138 -5.33 -14.19 6.86
C GLU A 138 -4.23 -13.19 7.21
N ARG A 139 -4.07 -12.13 6.39
CA ARG A 139 -3.09 -11.06 6.68
C ARG A 139 -3.42 -10.31 7.97
N TYR A 140 -4.68 -9.95 8.19
CA TYR A 140 -5.10 -9.32 9.43
C TYR A 140 -4.94 -10.25 10.64
N ARG A 141 -5.25 -11.54 10.49
CA ARG A 141 -5.06 -12.54 11.53
C ARG A 141 -3.61 -12.62 12.00
N VAL A 142 -2.66 -12.69 11.05
CA VAL A 142 -1.23 -12.71 11.36
C VAL A 142 -0.78 -11.41 12.03
N SER A 143 -1.23 -10.25 11.53
CA SER A 143 -0.95 -8.95 12.17
C SER A 143 -1.43 -8.90 13.61
N ASP A 144 -2.68 -9.29 13.88
CA ASP A 144 -3.25 -9.26 15.24
C ASP A 144 -2.56 -10.27 16.18
N GLU A 145 -2.12 -11.41 15.65
CA GLU A 145 -1.34 -12.40 16.40
C GLU A 145 0.03 -11.84 16.82
N LEU A 146 0.75 -11.20 15.89
CA LEU A 146 2.04 -10.55 16.15
C LEU A 146 1.93 -9.41 17.16
N LEU A 147 0.84 -8.64 17.10
CA LEU A 147 0.56 -7.58 18.08
C LEU A 147 0.09 -8.11 19.44
N GLY A 148 -0.08 -9.43 19.59
CA GLY A 148 -0.60 -10.05 20.82
C GLY A 148 -2.09 -9.79 21.06
N ILE A 149 -2.77 -9.09 20.15
CA ILE A 149 -4.17 -8.67 20.28
C ILE A 149 -5.09 -9.89 20.34
N LEU A 150 -4.82 -10.95 19.57
CA LEU A 150 -5.64 -12.17 19.62
C LEU A 150 -5.46 -12.95 20.93
N LYS A 151 -4.21 -13.07 21.41
CA LYS A 151 -3.89 -13.80 22.65
C LYS A 151 -4.48 -13.13 23.88
N GLU A 152 -4.38 -11.81 23.97
CA GLU A 152 -4.94 -11.04 25.09
C GLU A 152 -6.47 -11.04 25.09
N ARG A 153 -7.11 -11.15 23.92
CA ARG A 153 -8.57 -11.21 23.77
C ARG A 153 -9.13 -12.63 23.88
N GLY A 154 -8.28 -13.65 24.01
CA GLY A 154 -8.70 -15.06 24.06
C GLY A 154 -9.38 -15.54 22.78
N ILE A 155 -9.04 -14.92 21.64
CA ILE A 155 -9.61 -15.27 20.32
C ILE A 155 -8.67 -16.29 19.68
N ASP A 156 -9.19 -17.49 19.38
CA ASP A 156 -8.45 -18.53 18.66
C ASP A 156 -8.68 -18.36 17.14
N PRO A 157 -7.66 -17.95 16.38
CA PRO A 157 -7.80 -17.66 14.96
C PRO A 157 -8.30 -18.83 14.10
N GLU A 158 -8.08 -20.08 14.51
CA GLU A 158 -8.47 -21.26 13.72
C GLU A 158 -9.93 -21.65 13.97
N THR A 159 -10.44 -21.47 15.19
CA THR A 159 -11.83 -21.81 15.54
C THR A 159 -12.80 -20.62 15.44
N ASP A 160 -12.31 -19.41 15.67
CA ASP A 160 -13.10 -18.17 15.67
C ASP A 160 -13.12 -17.46 14.32
N ALA A 161 -12.51 -18.04 13.27
CA ALA A 161 -12.63 -17.54 11.90
C ALA A 161 -14.11 -17.43 11.42
N THR A 162 -15.04 -18.15 12.04
CA THR A 162 -16.48 -17.99 11.83
C THR A 162 -17.06 -16.71 12.45
N ALA A 163 -16.44 -16.17 13.51
CA ALA A 163 -16.91 -15.00 14.25
C ALA A 163 -16.69 -13.68 13.49
N PHE A 164 -15.76 -13.64 12.53
CA PHE A 164 -15.57 -12.48 11.64
C PHE A 164 -16.75 -12.22 10.68
N ARG A 165 -17.74 -13.12 10.61
CA ARG A 165 -18.98 -12.87 9.86
C ARG A 165 -19.85 -11.78 10.49
N GLU A 166 -19.65 -11.45 11.76
CA GLU A 166 -20.42 -10.44 12.49
C GLU A 166 -19.53 -9.30 12.97
N ARG A 167 -18.89 -8.56 12.05
CA ARG A 167 -18.38 -7.23 12.41
C ARG A 167 -19.61 -6.35 12.72
N PRO A 168 -19.74 -5.74 13.90
CA PRO A 168 -20.83 -4.81 14.17
C PRO A 168 -20.76 -3.70 13.13
N GLN A 169 -21.90 -3.36 12.50
CA GLN A 169 -21.94 -2.23 11.58
C GLN A 169 -21.39 -1.00 12.29
N GLN A 170 -20.52 -0.24 11.61
CA GLN A 170 -19.99 1.01 12.14
C GLN A 170 -21.12 1.89 12.68
N PRO A 171 -20.92 2.63 13.80
CA PRO A 171 -21.95 3.51 14.32
C PRO A 171 -22.36 4.51 13.24
N THR A 172 -23.62 4.47 12.81
CA THR A 172 -24.18 5.44 11.88
C THR A 172 -24.14 6.82 12.53
N LEU A 173 -23.47 7.79 11.89
CA LEU A 173 -23.47 9.19 12.33
C LEU A 173 -24.91 9.74 12.31
N PRO A 174 -25.32 10.56 13.29
CA PRO A 174 -26.67 11.09 13.33
C PRO A 174 -26.83 12.13 12.22
N ASN A 175 -27.72 11.83 11.26
CA ASN A 175 -28.17 12.62 10.09
C ASN A 175 -27.70 12.17 8.70
N ASP A 176 -27.39 10.89 8.49
CA ASP A 176 -27.49 10.33 7.14
C ASP A 176 -28.96 10.03 6.82
N PRO A 177 -29.60 10.66 5.80
CA PRO A 177 -30.94 10.25 5.39
C PRO A 177 -30.88 8.81 4.92
N SER A 178 -31.45 7.91 5.73
CA SER A 178 -31.50 6.48 5.46
C SER A 178 -31.98 6.23 4.02
N PRO A 179 -31.24 5.48 3.19
CA PRO A 179 -31.87 4.86 2.05
C PRO A 179 -32.87 3.87 2.61
N GLU A 180 -34.15 4.07 2.31
CA GLU A 180 -35.22 3.11 2.59
C GLU A 180 -34.72 1.71 2.22
N VAL A 181 -34.77 0.80 3.19
CA VAL A 181 -34.45 -0.61 3.00
C VAL A 181 -35.50 -1.21 2.07
N ALA A 182 -35.27 -1.07 0.76
CA ALA A 182 -35.91 -1.90 -0.22
C ALA A 182 -35.30 -3.29 -0.07
N SER A 183 -36.11 -4.23 0.42
CA SER A 183 -35.89 -5.68 0.38
C SER A 183 -35.42 -6.08 -1.03
N SER A 184 -34.11 -6.13 -1.26
CA SER A 184 -33.55 -6.64 -2.51
C SER A 184 -33.24 -8.12 -2.33
N LYS A 185 -34.05 -8.93 -3.01
CA LYS A 185 -33.84 -10.35 -3.19
C LYS A 185 -32.40 -10.57 -3.67
N SER A 186 -31.69 -11.50 -3.04
CA SER A 186 -30.31 -11.83 -3.38
C SER A 186 -30.18 -12.15 -4.88
N PHE A 187 -29.50 -11.27 -5.62
CA PHE A 187 -29.17 -11.38 -7.04
C PHE A 187 -28.54 -12.75 -7.40
N TRP A 188 -27.68 -13.28 -6.52
CA TRP A 188 -27.06 -14.59 -6.70
C TRP A 188 -28.03 -15.77 -6.46
N GLY A 189 -29.06 -15.56 -5.63
CA GLY A 189 -30.14 -16.51 -5.45
C GLY A 189 -31.03 -16.64 -6.70
N GLU A 190 -31.28 -15.53 -7.39
CA GLU A 190 -32.06 -15.53 -8.64
C GLU A 190 -31.26 -16.10 -9.81
N ILE A 191 -29.96 -15.80 -9.92
CA ILE A 191 -29.08 -16.42 -10.94
C ILE A 191 -29.02 -17.94 -10.78
N ARG A 192 -28.85 -18.44 -9.55
CA ARG A 192 -28.77 -19.89 -9.31
C ARG A 192 -30.08 -20.61 -9.66
N ARG A 193 -31.22 -19.93 -9.50
CA ARG A 193 -32.54 -20.44 -9.89
C ARG A 193 -32.73 -20.42 -11.41
N ALA A 194 -32.28 -19.38 -12.10
CA ALA A 194 -32.38 -19.26 -13.57
C ALA A 194 -31.51 -20.30 -14.31
N VAL A 195 -30.32 -20.62 -13.80
CA VAL A 195 -29.43 -21.62 -14.43
C VAL A 195 -29.89 -23.07 -14.14
N GLY A 196 -30.79 -23.25 -13.18
CA GLY A 196 -31.33 -24.55 -12.76
C GLY A 196 -32.53 -25.04 -13.57
N THR A 197 -33.20 -24.18 -14.33
CA THR A 197 -34.41 -24.52 -15.11
C THR A 197 -34.13 -24.43 -16.62
N THR A 198 -34.86 -25.21 -17.42
CA THR A 198 -34.71 -25.22 -18.89
C THR A 198 -35.03 -23.86 -19.51
N ASP A 199 -36.00 -23.14 -18.95
CA ASP A 199 -36.41 -21.82 -19.42
C ASP A 199 -35.36 -20.74 -19.11
N GLY A 200 -34.80 -20.72 -17.90
CA GLY A 200 -33.81 -19.71 -17.52
C GLY A 200 -32.44 -19.89 -18.21
N ARG A 201 -32.10 -21.11 -18.64
CA ARG A 201 -30.95 -21.35 -19.53
C ARG A 201 -31.16 -20.75 -20.93
N THR A 202 -32.40 -20.76 -21.43
CA THR A 202 -32.72 -20.23 -22.76
C THR A 202 -32.65 -18.71 -22.76
N GLU A 203 -33.19 -18.06 -21.71
CA GLU A 203 -33.09 -16.61 -21.51
C GLU A 203 -31.64 -16.12 -21.35
N LEU A 204 -30.80 -16.89 -20.62
CA LEU A 204 -29.38 -16.59 -20.46
C LEU A 204 -28.62 -16.67 -21.80
N TRP A 205 -28.94 -17.66 -22.64
CA TRP A 205 -28.34 -17.81 -23.96
C TRP A 205 -28.75 -16.69 -24.93
N ASP A 206 -29.99 -16.22 -24.84
CA ASP A 206 -30.47 -15.08 -25.63
C ASP A 206 -29.87 -13.75 -25.16
N PHE A 207 -29.68 -13.56 -23.86
CA PHE A 207 -28.97 -12.41 -23.29
C PHE A 207 -27.52 -12.30 -23.76
N ILE A 208 -26.79 -13.43 -23.78
CA ILE A 208 -25.41 -13.48 -24.28
C ILE A 208 -25.38 -13.21 -25.80
N ARG A 209 -26.32 -13.78 -26.56
CA ARG A 209 -26.38 -13.57 -28.01
C ARG A 209 -26.73 -12.12 -28.40
N ASN A 210 -27.49 -11.41 -27.56
CA ASN A 210 -27.89 -10.01 -27.76
C ASN A 210 -26.94 -8.99 -27.09
N GLY A 211 -25.70 -9.40 -26.77
CA GLY A 211 -24.67 -8.50 -26.28
C GLY A 211 -24.94 -7.94 -24.88
N PHE A 212 -25.45 -8.77 -23.96
CA PHE A 212 -25.75 -8.40 -22.57
C PHE A 212 -26.86 -7.33 -22.45
N THR A 213 -27.80 -7.33 -23.39
CA THR A 213 -29.01 -6.52 -23.29
C THR A 213 -30.23 -7.42 -23.07
N LEU A 214 -31.03 -7.13 -22.06
CA LEU A 214 -32.31 -7.78 -21.85
C LEU A 214 -33.33 -7.10 -22.78
N LYS A 215 -34.10 -7.89 -23.53
CA LYS A 215 -35.29 -7.35 -24.22
C LYS A 215 -36.28 -6.93 -23.12
N GLY A 216 -36.65 -5.65 -23.13
CA GLY A 216 -37.70 -5.10 -22.27
C GLY A 216 -39.06 -5.72 -22.56
#